data_AF-A0A526URH2-F1
#
_entry.id   AF-A0A526URH2-F1
#
_cell.length_a   1.000
_cell.length_b   1.000
_cell.length_c   1.000
_cell.angle_alpha   90.00
_cell.angle_beta   90.00
_cell.angle_gamma   90.00
#
_symmetry.space_group_name_H-M   'P 1'
#
loop_
_entity.id
_entity.type
_entity.pdbx_description
1 polymer ?
#
loop_
_entity_poly.entity_id
_entity_poly.type
_entity_poly.pdbx_seq_one_letter_code
_entity_poly.pdbx_strand_id
1 'polypeptide(L)'
;VLTAAHCLYSHEDKDWLSDYLFVPGLNGSTADDAPFGAFAFESAYVLQGFIDNYQGYYGSVLLWDLGVVTLKQDVGTNLGWLGYANYEDLGDF
;
A
#
# COMPACT_ATOMS: atom_id res chain seq x y z
N VAL A 1 0.89 1.20 6.72
CA VAL A 1 0.83 -0.11 6.03
C VAL A 1 1.60 0.00 4.73
N LEU A 2 2.49 -0.95 4.44
CA LEU A 2 3.19 -1.04 3.15
C LEU A 2 2.38 -1.91 2.20
N THR A 3 2.26 -1.49 0.94
CA THR A 3 1.53 -2.21 -0.12
C THR A 3 2.15 -1.89 -1.48
N ALA A 4 1.58 -2.41 -2.55
CA ALA A 4 1.92 -2.05 -3.92
C ALA A 4 1.24 -0.72 -4.33
N ALA A 5 1.89 0.07 -5.18
CA ALA A 5 1.33 1.32 -5.66
C ALA A 5 0.09 1.09 -6.54
N HIS A 6 0.06 0.01 -7.32
CA HIS A 6 -1.09 -0.36 -8.13
C HIS A 6 -2.33 -0.76 -7.30
N CYS A 7 -2.16 -1.09 -6.01
CA CYS A 7 -3.29 -1.27 -5.10
C CYS A 7 -3.91 0.07 -4.68
N LEU A 8 -3.28 1.20 -5.00
CA LEU A 8 -3.68 2.53 -4.57
C LEU A 8 -4.01 3.46 -5.74
N TYR A 9 -3.29 3.38 -6.86
CA TYR A 9 -3.47 4.27 -8.00
C TYR A 9 -3.74 3.49 -9.29
N SER A 10 -4.75 3.91 -10.05
CA SER A 10 -5.12 3.36 -11.35
C SER A 10 -4.52 4.20 -12.47
N HIS A 11 -3.64 3.63 -13.29
CA HIS A 11 -3.17 4.28 -14.52
C HIS A 11 -4.23 4.34 -15.62
N GLU A 12 -5.20 3.44 -15.59
CA GLU A 12 -6.31 3.42 -16.54
C GLU A 12 -7.23 4.62 -16.31
N ASP A 13 -7.66 4.82 -15.05
CA ASP A 13 -8.55 5.90 -14.64
C ASP A 13 -7.80 7.21 -14.38
N LYS A 14 -6.47 7.13 -14.25
CA LYS A 14 -5.57 8.22 -13.84
C LYS A 14 -5.97 8.83 -12.50
N ASP A 15 -6.48 7.99 -11.61
CA ASP A 15 -7.02 8.42 -10.33
C ASP A 15 -6.64 7.45 -9.20
N TRP A 16 -6.77 7.96 -7.98
CA TRP A 16 -6.65 7.17 -6.77
C TRP A 16 -7.87 6.25 -6.66
N LEU A 17 -7.60 4.99 -6.35
CA LEU A 17 -8.64 4.07 -5.93
C LEU A 17 -9.26 4.57 -4.60
N SER A 18 -10.56 4.36 -4.40
CA SER A 18 -11.24 4.75 -3.16
C SER A 18 -11.49 3.55 -2.26
N ASP A 19 -11.78 3.81 -0.99
CA ASP A 19 -12.36 2.83 -0.05
C ASP A 19 -11.51 1.59 0.25
N TYR A 20 -10.19 1.77 0.43
CA TYR A 20 -9.33 0.72 0.98
C TYR A 20 -9.76 0.28 2.38
N LEU A 21 -9.62 -1.02 2.64
CA LEU A 21 -9.80 -1.60 3.96
C LEU A 21 -8.57 -2.42 4.32
N PHE A 22 -7.96 -2.14 5.46
CA PHE A 22 -6.89 -2.96 6.00
C PHE A 22 -7.45 -3.90 7.07
N VAL A 23 -7.33 -5.21 6.84
CA VAL A 23 -7.84 -6.25 7.74
C VAL A 23 -6.66 -7.11 8.21
N PRO A 24 -5.96 -6.72 9.30
CA PRO A 24 -4.82 -7.47 9.78
C PRO A 24 -5.24 -8.87 10.21
N GLY A 25 -4.50 -9.89 9.79
CA GLY A 25 -4.71 -11.28 10.20
C GLY A 25 -6.00 -11.92 9.70
N LEU A 26 -6.66 -11.37 8.67
CA LEU A 26 -7.84 -11.98 8.05
C LEU A 26 -7.54 -13.45 7.68
N ASN A 27 -8.35 -14.37 8.22
CA ASN A 27 -8.17 -15.82 8.04
C ASN A 27 -9.47 -16.47 7.57
N GLY A 28 -10.01 -15.96 6.45
CA GLY A 28 -11.27 -16.40 5.88
C GLY A 28 -11.86 -15.32 4.99
N SER A 29 -13.17 -15.37 4.77
CA SER A 29 -13.86 -14.46 3.83
C SER A 29 -14.99 -13.66 4.47
N THR A 30 -15.16 -13.77 5.79
CA THR A 30 -16.25 -13.10 6.52
C THR A 30 -15.73 -12.14 7.58
N ALA A 31 -16.61 -11.29 8.11
CA ALA A 31 -16.25 -10.39 9.20
C ALA A 31 -15.85 -11.14 10.49
N ASP A 32 -16.41 -12.33 10.71
CA ASP A 32 -16.05 -13.19 11.85
C ASP A 32 -14.62 -13.74 11.73
N ASP A 33 -14.08 -13.76 10.51
CA ASP A 33 -12.71 -14.21 10.22
C ASP A 33 -11.67 -13.08 10.33
N ALA A 34 -12.08 -11.88 10.77
CA ALA A 34 -11.21 -10.69 10.96
C ALA A 34 -10.85 -10.51 12.46
N PRO A 35 -9.89 -11.29 13.00
CA PRO A 35 -9.64 -11.39 14.44
C PRO A 35 -9.21 -10.08 15.11
N PHE A 36 -8.71 -9.13 14.33
CA PHE A 36 -8.22 -7.84 14.80
C PHE A 36 -9.06 -6.66 14.29
N GLY A 37 -10.21 -6.94 13.68
CA GLY A 37 -11.08 -5.95 13.06
C GLY A 37 -10.59 -5.46 11.70
N ALA A 38 -11.22 -4.40 11.22
CA ALA A 38 -10.95 -3.80 9.91
C ALA A 38 -10.83 -2.28 10.04
N PHE A 39 -9.84 -1.70 9.36
CA PHE A 39 -9.43 -0.32 9.56
C PHE A 39 -9.44 0.46 8.25
N ALA A 40 -10.10 1.61 8.28
CA ALA A 40 -10.10 2.56 7.17
C ALA A 40 -8.80 3.38 7.15
N PHE A 41 -8.45 3.85 5.96
CA PHE A 41 -7.29 4.71 5.74
C PHE A 41 -7.64 6.19 5.89
N GLU A 42 -6.62 6.98 6.23
CA GLU A 42 -6.66 8.44 6.25
C GLU A 42 -6.02 9.01 4.99
N SER A 43 -4.85 8.50 4.61
CA SER A 43 -4.11 8.94 3.43
C SER A 43 -3.34 7.79 2.79
N ALA A 44 -3.08 7.95 1.49
CA ALA A 44 -2.32 7.01 0.67
C ALA A 44 -1.23 7.78 -0.10
N TYR A 45 -0.08 7.14 -0.28
CA TYR A 45 1.07 7.69 -0.97
C TYR A 45 1.66 6.64 -1.90
N VAL A 46 2.07 7.05 -3.09
CA VAL A 46 2.86 6.25 -4.03
C VAL A 46 4.10 7.05 -4.43
N LEU A 47 5.10 6.38 -4.98
CA LEU A 47 6.25 7.07 -5.55
C LEU A 47 5.81 7.85 -6.79
N GLN A 48 6.26 9.10 -6.93
CA GLN A 48 5.88 9.94 -8.09
C GLN A 48 6.26 9.29 -9.42
N GLY A 49 7.38 8.56 -9.48
CA GLY A 49 7.80 7.81 -10.66
C GLY A 49 6.80 6.72 -11.09
N PHE A 50 5.98 6.20 -10.17
CA PHE A 50 4.90 5.28 -10.54
C PHE A 50 3.89 5.97 -11.45
N ILE A 51 3.58 7.24 -11.22
CA ILE A 51 2.63 8.01 -12.03
C ILE A 51 3.32 8.51 -13.30
N ASP A 52 4.48 9.16 -13.16
CA ASP A 52 5.10 9.93 -14.23
C ASP A 52 5.78 9.06 -15.31
N ASN A 53 6.29 7.89 -14.94
CA ASN A 53 7.04 7.02 -15.85
C ASN A 53 6.16 5.99 -16.59
N TYR A 54 4.84 6.05 -16.44
CA TYR A 54 3.94 5.09 -17.07
C TYR A 54 3.92 5.24 -18.60
N GLN A 55 4.35 4.19 -19.30
CA GLN A 55 4.44 4.16 -20.77
C GLN A 55 3.28 3.41 -21.44
N GLY A 56 2.16 3.23 -20.73
CA GLY A 56 0.99 2.51 -21.25
C GLY A 56 0.97 1.00 -20.96
N TYR A 57 1.91 0.50 -20.15
CA TYR A 57 1.91 -0.87 -19.66
C TYR A 57 2.57 -0.96 -18.28
N TYR A 58 2.04 -1.82 -17.40
CA TYR A 58 2.46 -1.94 -16.01
C TYR A 58 3.96 -2.19 -15.80
N GLY A 59 4.58 -2.98 -16.69
CA GLY A 59 6.02 -3.26 -16.61
C GLY A 59 6.93 -2.03 -16.70
N SER A 60 6.46 -0.91 -17.24
CA SER A 60 7.21 0.35 -17.30
C SER A 60 7.42 1.01 -15.93
N VAL A 61 6.60 0.65 -14.93
CA VAL A 61 6.57 1.31 -13.61
C VAL A 61 6.81 0.36 -12.45
N LEU A 62 7.21 -0.89 -12.73
CA LEU A 62 7.40 -1.94 -11.72
C LEU A 62 8.41 -1.54 -10.62
N LEU A 63 9.45 -0.79 -10.98
CA LEU A 63 10.47 -0.29 -10.03
C LEU A 63 9.89 0.69 -9.00
N TRP A 64 8.77 1.33 -9.31
CA TRP A 64 8.09 2.29 -8.44
C TRP A 64 6.81 1.74 -7.82
N ASP A 65 6.53 0.43 -7.95
CA ASP A 65 5.31 -0.20 -7.42
C ASP A 65 5.35 -0.37 -5.89
N LEU A 66 5.50 0.74 -5.18
CA LEU A 66 5.53 0.83 -3.73
C LEU A 66 4.53 1.89 -3.25
N GLY A 67 3.64 1.46 -2.36
CA GLY A 67 2.61 2.29 -1.75
C GLY A 67 2.69 2.27 -0.23
N VAL A 68 2.37 3.41 0.38
CA VAL A 68 2.22 3.55 1.84
C VAL A 68 0.84 4.09 2.15
N VAL A 69 0.18 3.46 3.11
CA VAL A 69 -1.14 3.87 3.62
C VAL A 69 -1.04 4.21 5.11
N THR A 70 -1.55 5.38 5.49
CA THR A 70 -1.77 5.78 6.89
C THR A 70 -3.20 5.39 7.29
N LEU A 71 -3.34 4.68 8.40
CA LEU A 71 -4.65 4.25 8.94
C LEU A 71 -5.23 5.34 9.85
N LYS A 72 -6.55 5.47 9.90
CA LYS A 72 -7.24 6.43 10.80
C LYS A 72 -7.00 6.13 12.28
N GLN A 73 -6.68 4.88 12.61
CA GLN A 73 -6.38 4.42 13.96
C GLN A 73 -4.92 3.99 14.07
N ASP A 74 -4.31 4.24 15.24
CA ASP A 74 -3.00 3.66 15.57
C ASP A 74 -3.14 2.17 15.92
N VAL A 75 -3.15 1.35 14.88
CA VAL A 75 -3.23 -0.11 14.97
C VAL A 75 -1.87 -0.72 15.36
N GLY A 76 -0.77 -0.10 14.91
CA GLY A 76 0.59 -0.63 15.05
C GLY A 76 1.06 -0.71 16.49
N THR A 77 0.63 0.22 17.36
CA THR A 77 0.96 0.19 18.79
C THR A 77 0.42 -1.07 19.49
N ASN A 78 -0.74 -1.58 19.07
CA ASN A 78 -1.39 -2.73 19.71
C ASN A 78 -1.08 -4.07 19.03
N LEU A 79 -0.95 -4.08 17.69
CA LEU A 79 -0.72 -5.32 16.91
C LEU A 79 0.74 -5.55 16.53
N GLY A 80 1.60 -4.56 16.76
CA GLY A 80 2.98 -4.56 16.31
C GLY A 80 3.13 -4.20 14.82
N TRP A 81 4.38 -4.12 14.38
CA TRP A 81 4.76 -3.80 13.01
C TRP A 81 6.10 -4.46 12.67
N LEU A 82 6.33 -4.69 11.38
CA LEU A 82 7.61 -5.18 10.89
C LEU A 82 8.57 -4.02 10.71
N GLY A 83 9.80 -4.18 11.21
CA GLY A 83 10.88 -3.23 10.99
C GLY A 83 11.16 -3.03 9.50
N TYR A 84 11.54 -1.82 9.12
CA TYR A 84 12.03 -1.50 7.78
C TYR A 84 13.45 -0.92 7.89
N ALA A 85 14.22 -1.08 6.82
CA ALA A 85 15.55 -0.51 6.69
C ALA A 85 15.72 0.01 5.27
N ASN A 86 16.47 1.10 5.15
CA ASN A 86 17.07 1.54 3.90
C ASN A 86 18.57 1.21 3.94
N TYR A 87 19.14 0.81 2.82
CA TYR A 87 20.57 0.56 2.71
C TYR A 87 21.12 1.53 1.69
N GLU A 88 22.14 2.31 2.07
CA GLU A 88 22.73 3.35 1.22
C GLU A 88 23.49 2.74 0.02
N ASP A 89 23.96 1.50 0.13
CA ASP A 89 24.82 0.83 -0.86
C ASP A 89 24.10 -0.21 -1.74
N LEU A 90 22.77 -0.13 -1.90
CA LEU A 90 22.04 -1.09 -2.74
C LEU A 90 22.25 -0.90 -4.25
N GLY A 91 22.91 0.18 -4.68
CA GLY A 91 23.11 0.54 -6.08
C GLY A 91 21.94 1.35 -6.66
N ASP A 92 22.20 2.01 -7.79
CA ASP A 92 21.19 2.77 -8.55
C ASP A 92 20.34 1.77 -9.35
N PHE A 93 19.04 1.68 -9.07
CA PHE A 93 18.08 0.82 -9.78
C PHE A 93 17.25 1.63 -10.79
#